data_AF-A0AAD8D3Z1-F1
#
_entry.id   AF-A0AAD8D3Z1-F1
#
_cell.length_a   1.000
_cell.length_b   1.000
_cell.length_c   1.000
_cell.angle_alpha   90.00
_cell.angle_beta   90.00
_cell.angle_gamma   90.00
#
_symmetry.space_group_name_H-M   'P 1'
#
loop_
_entity.id
_entity.type
_entity.pdbx_description
1 polymer ?
#
loop_
_entity_poly.entity_id
_entity_poly.type
_entity_poly.pdbx_seq_one_letter_code
_entity_poly.pdbx_strand_id
1 'polypeptide(L)'
;MSHCFTARSPGVASSARKPVLNNSARKIKDNAADWHNFILKWDKLNDTGFTVANNIVNIKISKETENDANLQVDCDGSSVTQKSACASEPHKELEECCTELLGIMDKMTHLVSKMAKLSSTVKGICVLESFQHGETGRDQPLFHTWPTKQFDEVSSKLADAYQQELRLKQAIVQEVAHSTEQDLAMVYLSAWLYQPYIEDSSKVLLESMLLETGHRPL
;
A
#
# COMPACT_ATOMS: atom_id res chain seq x y z
N MET A 1 35.77 -69.95 28.68
CA MET A 1 34.71 -70.18 27.68
C MET A 1 33.68 -69.10 27.84
N SER A 2 33.75 -68.13 26.95
CA SER A 2 32.82 -67.02 26.77
C SER A 2 31.43 -67.54 26.44
N HIS A 3 30.37 -66.85 26.85
CA HIS A 3 29.24 -66.49 25.97
C HIS A 3 28.44 -65.35 26.64
N CYS A 4 28.69 -64.13 26.14
CA CYS A 4 27.93 -62.93 26.44
C CYS A 4 26.76 -62.86 25.44
N PHE A 5 25.52 -62.80 25.94
CA PHE A 5 24.33 -62.54 25.13
C PHE A 5 24.19 -61.02 24.95
N THR A 6 24.52 -60.50 23.77
CA THR A 6 24.15 -59.15 23.36
C THR A 6 22.88 -59.19 22.51
N ALA A 7 21.74 -58.85 23.11
CA ALA A 7 20.52 -58.51 22.39
C ALA A 7 20.64 -57.07 21.87
N ARG A 8 20.80 -56.92 20.55
CA ARG A 8 20.73 -55.62 19.86
C ARG A 8 19.26 -55.16 19.84
N SER A 9 18.97 -54.05 20.53
CA SER A 9 17.72 -53.31 20.30
C SER A 9 17.78 -52.60 18.94
N PRO A 10 16.69 -52.58 18.15
CA PRO A 10 16.64 -51.79 16.93
C PRO A 10 16.59 -50.31 17.28
N GLY A 11 17.53 -49.54 16.75
CA GLY A 11 17.53 -48.09 16.88
C GLY A 11 16.25 -47.51 16.30
N VAL A 12 15.46 -46.85 17.14
CA VAL A 12 14.40 -45.95 16.70
C VAL A 12 15.09 -44.81 15.96
N ALA A 13 15.04 -44.85 14.63
CA ALA A 13 15.39 -43.72 13.80
C ALA A 13 14.39 -42.59 14.09
N SER A 14 14.74 -41.69 15.01
CA SER A 14 14.08 -40.40 15.12
C SER A 14 14.38 -39.64 13.83
N SER A 15 13.48 -39.73 12.85
CA SER A 15 13.48 -38.83 11.70
C SER A 15 13.35 -37.42 12.25
N ALA A 16 14.48 -36.72 12.39
CA ALA A 16 14.55 -35.35 12.84
C ALA A 16 13.89 -34.47 11.77
N ARG A 17 12.57 -34.27 11.87
CA ARG A 17 11.86 -33.22 11.15
C ARG A 17 12.26 -31.85 11.74
N LYS A 18 13.49 -31.43 11.51
CA LYS A 18 13.97 -30.08 11.79
C LYS A 18 14.58 -29.46 10.52
N PRO A 19 13.73 -29.02 9.57
CA PRO A 19 14.07 -27.78 8.84
C PRO A 19 12.89 -26.82 8.56
N VAL A 20 11.63 -27.17 8.84
CA VAL A 20 10.47 -26.34 8.46
C VAL A 20 10.31 -25.10 9.36
N LEU A 21 10.66 -25.22 10.64
CA LEU A 21 10.46 -24.19 11.67
C LEU A 21 11.29 -22.92 11.40
N ASN A 22 12.52 -23.08 10.88
CA ASN A 22 13.37 -21.95 10.50
C ASN A 22 12.81 -21.20 9.27
N ASN A 23 12.10 -21.90 8.38
CA ASN A 23 11.57 -21.29 7.17
C ASN A 23 10.35 -20.40 7.44
N SER A 24 9.43 -20.77 8.35
CA SER A 24 8.29 -19.91 8.69
C SER A 24 8.71 -18.64 9.42
N ALA A 25 9.60 -18.76 10.42
CA ALA A 25 10.12 -17.60 11.15
C ALA A 25 10.88 -16.65 10.21
N ARG A 26 11.77 -17.18 9.35
CA ARG A 26 12.48 -16.36 8.35
C ARG A 26 11.49 -15.63 7.44
N LYS A 27 10.50 -16.34 6.89
CA LYS A 27 9.49 -15.73 6.01
C LYS A 27 8.72 -14.61 6.71
N ILE A 28 8.27 -14.80 7.95
CA ILE A 28 7.55 -13.75 8.68
C ILE A 28 8.45 -12.54 8.92
N LYS A 29 9.72 -12.78 9.27
CA LYS A 29 10.71 -11.72 9.45
C LYS A 29 10.92 -10.92 8.15
N ASP A 30 11.12 -11.60 7.03
CA ASP A 30 11.27 -10.96 5.73
C ASP A 30 9.99 -10.18 5.33
N ASN A 31 8.80 -10.75 5.60
CA ASN A 31 7.52 -10.07 5.36
C ASN A 31 7.40 -8.75 6.16
N ALA A 32 7.87 -8.71 7.40
CA ALA A 32 7.83 -7.49 8.22
C ALA A 32 8.72 -6.38 7.61
N ALA A 33 9.92 -6.73 7.14
CA ALA A 33 10.78 -5.80 6.43
C ALA A 33 10.14 -5.31 5.11
N ASP A 34 9.52 -6.22 4.36
CA ASP A 34 8.85 -5.88 3.11
C ASP A 34 7.64 -4.96 3.33
N TRP A 35 6.86 -5.17 4.40
CA TRP A 35 5.78 -4.26 4.79
C TRP A 35 6.29 -2.83 4.99
N HIS A 36 7.35 -2.66 5.78
CA HIS A 36 7.96 -1.35 5.99
C HIS A 36 8.42 -0.72 4.67
N ASN A 37 9.12 -1.49 3.84
CA ASN A 37 9.61 -1.02 2.54
C ASN A 37 8.47 -0.64 1.58
N PHE A 38 7.36 -1.38 1.59
CA PHE A 38 6.21 -1.10 0.74
C PHE A 38 5.45 0.12 1.23
N ILE A 39 5.33 0.34 2.53
CA ILE A 39 4.72 1.55 3.09
C ILE A 39 5.53 2.80 2.71
N LEU A 40 6.86 2.76 2.86
CA LEU A 40 7.72 3.86 2.40
C LEU A 40 7.62 4.13 0.89
N LYS A 41 7.39 3.11 0.07
CA LYS A 41 7.16 3.27 -1.38
C LYS A 41 5.78 3.85 -1.66
N TRP A 42 4.78 3.45 -0.88
CA TRP A 42 3.43 3.97 -0.98
C TRP A 42 3.42 5.46 -0.68
N ASP A 43 4.05 5.90 0.41
CA ASP A 43 4.10 7.32 0.79
C ASP A 43 4.71 8.19 -0.33
N LYS A 44 5.82 7.74 -0.92
CA LYS A 44 6.44 8.44 -2.06
C LYS A 44 5.52 8.52 -3.28
N LEU A 45 4.82 7.43 -3.61
CA LEU A 45 3.85 7.42 -4.70
C LEU A 45 2.65 8.32 -4.39
N ASN A 46 2.19 8.34 -3.13
CA ASN A 46 1.11 9.19 -2.67
C ASN A 46 1.46 10.67 -2.83
N ASP A 47 2.65 11.09 -2.38
CA ASP A 47 3.11 12.48 -2.47
C ASP A 47 3.29 12.94 -3.92
N THR A 48 3.88 12.06 -4.75
CA THR A 48 4.03 12.32 -6.20
C THR A 48 2.66 12.43 -6.86
N GLY A 49 1.75 11.49 -6.59
CA GLY A 49 0.40 11.48 -7.14
C GLY A 49 -0.43 12.68 -6.68
N PHE A 50 -0.28 13.11 -5.42
CA PHE A 50 -0.91 14.31 -4.90
C PHE A 50 -0.44 15.55 -5.65
N THR A 51 0.87 15.67 -5.90
CA THR A 51 1.45 16.79 -6.64
C THR A 51 0.87 16.88 -8.05
N VAL A 52 0.81 15.74 -8.76
CA VAL A 52 0.23 15.69 -10.11
C VAL A 52 -1.28 16.00 -10.09
N ALA A 53 -2.04 15.43 -9.14
CA ALA A 53 -3.46 15.71 -9.01
C ALA A 53 -3.72 17.20 -8.69
N ASN A 54 -2.91 17.82 -7.83
CA ASN A 54 -2.99 19.24 -7.51
C ASN A 54 -2.71 20.11 -8.75
N ASN A 55 -1.74 19.72 -9.58
CA ASN A 55 -1.47 20.41 -10.84
C ASN A 55 -2.66 20.34 -11.80
N ILE A 56 -3.31 19.17 -11.93
CA ILE A 56 -4.54 19.00 -12.72
C ILE A 56 -5.62 19.99 -12.28
N VAL A 57 -5.86 20.08 -10.97
CA VAL A 57 -6.86 20.99 -10.41
C VAL A 57 -6.49 22.46 -10.66
N ASN A 58 -5.22 22.83 -10.48
CA ASN A 58 -4.75 24.20 -10.72
C ASN A 58 -4.85 24.63 -12.19
N ILE A 59 -4.51 23.75 -13.14
CA ILE A 59 -4.66 24.02 -14.58
C ILE A 59 -6.14 24.30 -14.91
N LYS A 60 -7.05 23.52 -14.32
CA LYS A 60 -8.49 23.69 -14.52
C LYS A 60 -9.03 25.00 -13.95
N ILE A 61 -8.67 25.34 -12.71
CA ILE A 61 -9.04 26.61 -12.09
C ILE A 61 -8.54 27.79 -12.93
N SER A 62 -7.28 27.72 -13.39
CA SER A 62 -6.69 28.78 -14.22
C SER A 62 -7.50 28.97 -15.52
N LYS A 63 -7.89 27.87 -16.18
CA LYS A 63 -8.72 27.91 -17.39
C LYS A 63 -10.12 28.50 -17.16
N GLU A 64 -10.76 28.18 -16.04
CA GLU A 64 -12.06 28.75 -15.67
C GLU A 64 -11.95 30.26 -15.42
N THR A 65 -10.91 30.71 -14.71
CA THR A 65 -10.68 32.14 -14.47
C THR A 65 -10.37 32.94 -15.75
N GLU A 66 -9.65 32.36 -16.71
CA GLU A 66 -9.39 32.98 -18.01
C GLU A 66 -10.67 33.11 -18.87
N ASN A 67 -11.54 32.10 -18.83
CA ASN A 67 -12.83 32.16 -19.50
C ASN A 67 -13.74 33.24 -18.91
N ASP A 68 -13.82 33.32 -17.58
CA ASP A 68 -14.63 34.34 -16.89
C ASP A 68 -14.11 35.77 -17.13
N ALA A 69 -12.78 35.96 -17.17
CA ALA A 69 -12.18 37.25 -17.48
C ALA A 69 -12.48 37.69 -18.93
N ASN A 70 -12.47 36.78 -19.90
CA ASN A 70 -12.81 37.09 -21.29
C ASN A 70 -14.29 37.44 -21.49
N LEU A 71 -15.19 36.92 -20.66
CA LEU A 71 -16.63 37.23 -20.71
C LEU A 71 -16.99 38.61 -20.13
N GLN A 72 -16.09 39.25 -19.36
CA GLN A 72 -16.33 40.57 -18.72
C GLN A 72 -15.87 41.77 -19.56
N VAL A 73 -15.25 41.59 -20.73
CA VAL A 73 -14.62 42.68 -21.52
C VAL A 73 -15.55 43.32 -22.57
N ASP A 74 -16.80 42.90 -22.71
CA ASP A 74 -17.71 43.41 -23.76
C ASP A 74 -18.52 44.68 -23.39
N CYS A 75 -17.83 45.73 -22.92
CA CYS A 75 -18.40 47.07 -22.73
C CYS A 75 -17.42 48.21 -23.07
N ASP A 76 -16.80 48.19 -24.25
CA ASP A 76 -16.69 49.40 -25.10
C ASP A 76 -16.11 49.02 -26.48
N GLY A 77 -16.77 49.47 -27.54
CA GLY A 77 -16.38 49.11 -28.90
C GLY A 77 -15.04 49.72 -29.31
N SER A 78 -13.99 48.91 -29.41
CA SER A 78 -12.88 49.20 -30.33
C SER A 78 -12.15 47.93 -30.77
N SER A 79 -11.90 47.89 -32.07
CA SER A 79 -11.35 46.78 -32.86
C SER A 79 -9.86 46.52 -32.63
N VAL A 80 -9.43 45.29 -32.97
CA VAL A 80 -8.06 44.76 -33.16
C VAL A 80 -7.34 44.43 -31.84
N THR A 81 -6.98 43.19 -31.54
CA THR A 81 -5.95 42.41 -32.25
C THR A 81 -6.03 40.93 -31.83
N GLN A 82 -5.87 40.03 -32.81
CA GLN A 82 -5.70 38.59 -32.58
C GLN A 82 -4.60 38.31 -31.54
N LYS A 83 -4.96 37.61 -30.46
CA LYS A 83 -4.02 36.82 -29.68
C LYS A 83 -4.48 35.35 -29.70
N SER A 84 -4.33 34.74 -30.88
CA SER A 84 -4.33 33.29 -31.03
C SER A 84 -3.01 32.74 -30.47
N ALA A 85 -2.84 32.82 -29.15
CA ALA A 85 -1.87 31.99 -28.46
C ALA A 85 -2.58 30.65 -28.18
N CYS A 86 -2.24 29.65 -28.99
CA CYS A 86 -2.50 28.23 -28.83
C CYS A 86 -3.46 27.80 -27.71
N ALA A 87 -4.75 27.61 -28.04
CA ALA A 87 -5.65 26.77 -27.26
C ALA A 87 -5.16 25.30 -27.11
N SER A 88 -4.01 24.94 -27.72
CA SER A 88 -3.42 23.61 -27.72
C SER A 88 -2.44 23.34 -26.57
N GLU A 89 -1.83 24.34 -25.95
CA GLU A 89 -0.82 24.11 -24.88
C GLU A 89 -1.44 23.67 -23.54
N PRO A 90 -2.44 24.35 -22.96
CA PRO A 90 -3.00 23.94 -21.66
C PRO A 90 -3.73 22.59 -21.73
N HIS A 91 -4.29 22.24 -22.89
CA HIS A 91 -4.87 20.90 -23.10
C HIS A 91 -3.80 19.80 -23.08
N LYS A 92 -2.64 20.07 -23.68
CA LYS A 92 -1.53 19.13 -23.73
C LYS A 92 -0.92 18.91 -22.35
N GLU A 93 -0.73 19.98 -21.58
CA GLU A 93 -0.25 19.89 -20.19
C GLU A 93 -1.20 19.09 -19.30
N LEU A 94 -2.52 19.28 -19.46
CA LEU A 94 -3.53 18.50 -18.74
C LEU A 94 -3.48 17.01 -19.11
N GLU A 95 -3.35 16.69 -20.41
CA GLU A 95 -3.25 15.32 -20.90
C GLU A 95 -1.99 14.62 -20.38
N GLU A 96 -0.85 15.32 -20.35
CA GLU A 96 0.40 14.83 -19.77
C GLU A 96 0.25 14.53 -18.27
N CYS A 97 -0.35 15.45 -17.50
CA CYS A 97 -0.62 15.24 -16.08
C CYS A 97 -1.56 14.04 -15.84
N CYS A 98 -2.63 13.90 -16.62
CA CYS A 98 -3.55 12.75 -16.53
C CYS A 98 -2.82 11.43 -16.82
N THR A 99 -1.98 11.41 -17.85
CA THR A 99 -1.17 10.23 -18.22
C THR A 99 -0.19 9.87 -17.11
N GLU A 100 0.49 10.85 -16.54
CA GLU A 100 1.38 10.65 -15.40
C GLU A 100 0.63 10.09 -14.18
N LEU A 101 -0.53 10.67 -13.85
CA LEU A 101 -1.33 10.24 -12.71
C LEU A 101 -1.80 8.78 -12.87
N LEU A 102 -2.23 8.39 -14.07
CA LEU A 102 -2.56 7.00 -14.39
C LEU A 102 -1.36 6.07 -14.21
N GLY A 103 -0.17 6.49 -14.65
CA GLY A 103 1.07 5.73 -14.44
C GLY A 103 1.45 5.58 -12.97
N ILE A 104 1.15 6.58 -12.13
CA ILE A 104 1.30 6.49 -10.67
C ILE A 104 0.29 5.49 -10.09
N MET A 105 -0.97 5.54 -10.54
CA MET A 105 -2.02 4.61 -10.10
C MET A 105 -1.71 3.15 -10.43
N ASP A 106 -1.12 2.87 -11.58
CA ASP A 106 -0.68 1.52 -11.92
C ASP A 106 0.41 1.01 -10.97
N LYS A 107 1.37 1.88 -10.62
CA LYS A 107 2.43 1.56 -9.64
C LYS A 107 1.84 1.30 -8.26
N MET A 108 0.88 2.12 -7.81
CA MET A 108 0.19 1.94 -6.53
C MET A 108 -0.62 0.65 -6.51
N THR A 109 -1.35 0.34 -7.59
CA THR A 109 -2.11 -0.91 -7.75
C THR A 109 -1.20 -2.14 -7.66
N HIS A 110 -0.05 -2.09 -8.33
CA HIS A 110 0.94 -3.16 -8.27
C HIS A 110 1.56 -3.30 -6.87
N LEU A 111 1.80 -2.19 -6.18
CA LEU A 111 2.33 -2.18 -4.81
C LEU A 111 1.34 -2.80 -3.82
N VAL A 112 0.07 -2.40 -3.84
CA VAL A 112 -0.97 -2.98 -2.97
C VAL A 112 -1.19 -4.46 -3.28
N SER A 113 -1.06 -4.87 -4.54
CA SER A 113 -1.09 -6.29 -4.90
C SER A 113 0.06 -7.08 -4.28
N LYS A 114 1.23 -6.46 -4.05
CA LYS A 114 2.33 -7.09 -3.30
C LYS A 114 2.03 -7.16 -1.81
N MET A 115 1.47 -6.11 -1.22
CA MET A 115 1.02 -6.10 0.18
C MET A 115 -0.02 -7.21 0.45
N ALA A 116 -1.00 -7.39 -0.43
CA ALA A 116 -1.98 -8.48 -0.33
C ALA A 116 -1.33 -9.89 -0.40
N LYS A 117 -0.26 -10.04 -1.19
CA LYS A 117 0.53 -11.28 -1.25
C LYS A 117 1.33 -11.54 0.03
N LEU A 118 1.85 -10.50 0.69
CA LEU A 118 2.47 -10.64 2.01
C LEU A 118 1.45 -11.20 3.01
N SER A 119 0.26 -10.59 3.07
CA SER A 119 -0.82 -11.07 3.95
C SER A 119 -1.20 -12.52 3.66
N SER A 120 -1.37 -12.87 2.38
CA SER A 120 -1.69 -14.24 1.97
C SER A 120 -0.58 -15.25 2.35
N THR A 121 0.68 -14.81 2.33
CA THR A 121 1.82 -15.64 2.74
C THR A 121 1.76 -15.93 4.24
N VAL A 122 1.51 -14.93 5.07
CA VAL A 122 1.40 -15.10 6.53
C VAL A 122 0.18 -15.96 6.89
N LYS A 123 -0.95 -15.77 6.21
CA LYS A 123 -2.14 -16.64 6.33
C LYS A 123 -1.83 -18.10 6.01
N GLY A 124 -1.07 -18.34 4.93
CA GLY A 124 -0.60 -19.69 4.59
C GLY A 124 0.30 -20.30 5.67
N ILE A 125 1.11 -19.50 6.33
CA ILE A 125 1.93 -19.93 7.47
C ILE A 125 1.05 -20.28 8.68
N CYS A 126 -0.01 -19.50 8.96
CA CYS A 126 -0.97 -19.82 10.02
C CYS A 126 -1.69 -21.15 9.79
N VAL A 127 -2.13 -21.41 8.54
CA VAL A 127 -2.76 -22.69 8.17
C VAL A 127 -1.78 -23.85 8.37
N LEU A 128 -0.54 -23.68 7.92
CA LEU A 128 0.51 -24.69 8.08
C LEU A 128 0.80 -24.96 9.56
N GLU A 129 0.80 -23.92 10.39
CA GLU A 129 1.03 -24.04 11.82
C GLU A 129 -0.10 -24.75 12.54
N SER A 130 -1.35 -24.41 12.20
CA SER A 130 -2.56 -25.05 12.73
C SER A 130 -2.57 -26.54 12.38
N PHE A 131 -2.11 -26.90 11.19
CA PHE A 131 -1.96 -28.30 10.79
C PHE A 131 -0.87 -29.04 11.59
N GLN A 132 0.21 -28.35 11.98
CA GLN A 132 1.35 -28.96 12.68
C GLN A 132 1.15 -29.06 14.20
N HIS A 133 0.45 -28.10 14.81
CA HIS A 133 0.36 -27.94 16.27
C HIS A 133 -1.10 -27.94 16.78
N GLY A 134 -2.09 -28.07 15.90
CA GLY A 134 -3.51 -27.97 16.25
C GLY A 134 -4.01 -26.52 16.36
N GLU A 135 -5.30 -26.36 16.65
CA GLU A 135 -5.96 -25.05 16.73
C GLU A 135 -5.44 -24.18 17.88
N THR A 136 -4.88 -24.79 18.92
CA THR A 136 -4.23 -24.09 20.04
C THR A 136 -2.92 -23.42 19.64
N GLY A 137 -2.37 -23.74 18.47
CA GLY A 137 -1.11 -23.22 17.99
C GLY A 137 0.08 -23.79 18.76
N ARG A 138 1.24 -23.15 18.63
CA ARG A 138 2.47 -23.53 19.34
C ARG A 138 2.42 -23.15 20.82
N ASP A 139 3.08 -23.96 21.64
CA ASP A 139 3.33 -23.64 23.06
C ASP A 139 4.27 -22.44 23.25
N GLN A 140 5.16 -22.19 22.27
CA GLN A 140 6.08 -21.05 22.28
C GLN A 140 5.98 -20.22 21.00
N PRO A 141 5.95 -18.87 21.10
CA PRO A 141 6.01 -17.97 19.95
C PRO A 141 7.23 -18.20 19.06
N LEU A 142 7.10 -17.85 17.78
CA LEU A 142 8.22 -17.87 16.83
C LEU A 142 9.27 -16.80 17.11
N PHE A 143 8.86 -15.72 17.79
CA PHE A 143 9.69 -14.56 18.09
C PHE A 143 9.61 -14.23 19.58
N HIS A 144 9.17 -13.02 19.93
CA HIS A 144 9.08 -12.57 21.32
C HIS A 144 7.75 -12.99 21.94
N THR A 145 6.67 -12.25 21.65
CA THR A 145 5.40 -12.42 22.37
C THR A 145 4.25 -12.81 21.46
N TRP A 146 4.32 -12.47 20.16
CA TRP A 146 3.20 -12.68 19.25
C TRP A 146 3.03 -14.14 18.82
N PRO A 147 1.82 -14.73 18.94
CA PRO A 147 1.49 -15.94 18.22
C PRO A 147 1.43 -15.62 16.71
N THR A 148 1.65 -16.64 15.87
CA THR A 148 1.64 -16.48 14.41
C THR A 148 0.34 -15.89 13.87
N LYS A 149 -0.79 -16.22 14.52
CA LYS A 149 -2.10 -15.65 14.19
C LYS A 149 -2.14 -14.13 14.29
N GLN A 150 -1.42 -13.55 15.25
CA GLN A 150 -1.37 -12.09 15.39
C GLN A 150 -0.66 -11.43 14.20
N PHE A 151 0.38 -12.05 13.64
CA PHE A 151 1.00 -11.56 12.40
C PHE A 151 0.03 -11.59 11.20
N ASP A 152 -0.83 -12.61 11.11
CA ASP A 152 -1.86 -12.71 10.06
C ASP A 152 -2.94 -11.64 10.22
N GLU A 153 -3.46 -11.47 11.45
CA GLU A 153 -4.44 -10.45 11.76
C GLU A 153 -3.92 -9.05 11.45
N VAL A 154 -2.68 -8.74 11.84
CA VAL A 154 -2.07 -7.44 11.55
C VAL A 154 -1.81 -7.27 10.05
N SER A 155 -1.22 -8.27 9.38
CA SER A 155 -0.96 -8.17 7.93
C SER A 155 -2.25 -8.01 7.13
N SER A 156 -3.33 -8.68 7.55
CA SER A 156 -4.64 -8.57 6.90
C SER A 156 -5.24 -7.19 7.10
N LYS A 157 -5.22 -6.64 8.32
CA LYS A 157 -5.68 -5.28 8.59
C LYS A 157 -4.93 -4.22 7.78
N LEU A 158 -3.60 -4.34 7.71
CA LEU A 158 -2.79 -3.47 6.87
C LEU A 158 -3.20 -3.61 5.40
N ALA A 159 -3.27 -4.82 4.87
CA ALA A 159 -3.65 -5.05 3.47
C ALA A 159 -5.03 -4.46 3.14
N ASP A 160 -6.02 -4.63 4.02
CA ASP A 160 -7.36 -4.10 3.85
C ASP A 160 -7.38 -2.57 3.82
N ALA A 161 -6.68 -1.91 4.75
CA ALA A 161 -6.56 -0.46 4.82
C ALA A 161 -5.98 0.13 3.52
N TYR A 162 -4.84 -0.40 3.06
CA TYR A 162 -4.21 0.06 1.82
C TYR A 162 -5.04 -0.26 0.58
N GLN A 163 -5.82 -1.34 0.59
CA GLN A 163 -6.72 -1.65 -0.52
C GLN A 163 -7.96 -0.75 -0.54
N GLN A 164 -8.49 -0.36 0.61
CA GLN A 164 -9.57 0.63 0.68
C GLN A 164 -9.08 2.01 0.22
N GLU A 165 -7.90 2.44 0.68
CA GLU A 165 -7.30 3.69 0.26
C GLU A 165 -7.02 3.71 -1.26
N LEU A 166 -6.52 2.61 -1.83
CA LEU A 166 -6.33 2.52 -3.28
C LEU A 166 -7.64 2.68 -4.06
N ARG A 167 -8.74 2.07 -3.59
CA ARG A 167 -10.06 2.20 -4.25
C ARG A 167 -10.55 3.65 -4.23
N LEU A 168 -10.36 4.36 -3.11
CA LEU A 168 -10.67 5.78 -3.02
C LEU A 168 -9.85 6.58 -4.05
N LYS A 169 -8.53 6.36 -4.12
CA LYS A 169 -7.67 7.07 -5.07
C LYS A 169 -8.04 6.76 -6.53
N GLN A 170 -8.41 5.52 -6.84
CA GLN A 170 -8.93 5.15 -8.16
C GLN A 170 -10.20 5.92 -8.53
N ALA A 171 -11.15 6.05 -7.59
CA ALA A 171 -12.35 6.86 -7.81
C ALA A 171 -11.99 8.34 -8.03
N ILE A 172 -11.06 8.90 -7.23
CA ILE A 172 -10.60 10.28 -7.41
C ILE A 172 -9.98 10.48 -8.80
N VAL A 173 -9.11 9.57 -9.27
CA VAL A 173 -8.48 9.71 -10.60
C VAL A 173 -9.49 9.68 -11.74
N GLN A 174 -10.58 8.92 -11.62
CA GLN A 174 -11.65 8.90 -12.63
C GLN A 174 -12.37 10.24 -12.73
N GLU A 175 -12.48 10.98 -11.62
CA GLU A 175 -13.30 12.19 -11.53
C GLU A 175 -12.50 13.50 -11.57
N VAL A 176 -11.24 13.51 -11.13
CA VAL A 176 -10.46 14.76 -10.91
C VAL A 176 -10.29 15.58 -12.19
N ALA A 177 -10.08 14.92 -13.33
CA ALA A 177 -9.95 15.58 -14.63
C ALA A 177 -11.31 16.07 -15.18
N HIS A 178 -12.43 15.48 -14.74
CA HIS A 178 -13.77 15.76 -15.27
C HIS A 178 -14.61 16.70 -14.38
N SER A 179 -14.30 16.82 -13.09
CA SER A 179 -15.05 17.66 -12.15
C SER A 179 -15.02 19.15 -12.51
N THR A 180 -16.16 19.78 -12.75
CA THR A 180 -16.28 21.24 -12.97
C THR A 180 -16.48 22.01 -11.67
N GLU A 181 -16.71 21.31 -10.56
CA GLU A 181 -16.95 21.92 -9.25
C GLU A 181 -15.63 22.04 -8.49
N GLN A 182 -15.21 23.28 -8.20
CA GLN A 182 -13.96 23.56 -7.48
C GLN A 182 -13.96 22.97 -6.06
N ASP A 183 -15.06 23.11 -5.33
CA ASP A 183 -15.19 22.56 -3.97
C ASP A 183 -15.03 21.05 -3.94
N LEU A 184 -15.58 20.35 -4.94
CA LEU A 184 -15.44 18.90 -5.07
C LEU A 184 -13.99 18.50 -5.40
N ALA A 185 -13.30 19.26 -6.24
CA ALA A 185 -11.88 19.05 -6.52
C ALA A 185 -11.03 19.21 -5.25
N MET A 186 -11.34 20.20 -4.40
CA MET A 186 -10.66 20.38 -3.11
C MET A 186 -10.92 19.24 -2.13
N VAL A 187 -12.15 18.69 -2.12
CA VAL A 187 -12.47 17.48 -1.34
C VAL A 187 -11.65 16.29 -1.81
N TYR A 188 -11.53 16.08 -3.13
CA TYR A 188 -10.70 15.01 -3.68
C TYR A 188 -9.22 15.15 -3.32
N LEU A 189 -8.65 16.36 -3.44
CA LEU A 189 -7.26 16.62 -3.03
C LEU A 189 -7.07 16.37 -1.53
N SER A 190 -8.00 16.82 -0.71
CA SER A 190 -7.96 16.60 0.74
C SER A 190 -8.01 15.12 1.08
N ALA A 191 -8.95 14.37 0.47
CA ALA A 191 -9.06 12.93 0.66
C ALA A 191 -7.79 12.20 0.21
N TRP A 192 -7.16 12.63 -0.89
CA TRP A 192 -5.90 12.07 -1.34
C TRP A 192 -4.76 12.31 -0.34
N LEU A 193 -4.65 13.53 0.19
CA LEU A 193 -3.59 13.93 1.12
C LEU A 193 -3.70 13.20 2.46
N TYR A 194 -4.90 13.19 3.05
CA TYR A 194 -5.10 12.69 4.42
C TYR A 194 -5.26 11.18 4.51
N GLN A 195 -5.53 10.49 3.41
CA GLN A 195 -5.59 9.03 3.34
C GLN A 195 -6.52 8.41 4.40
N PRO A 196 -7.82 8.72 4.38
CA PRO A 196 -8.75 8.46 5.48
C PRO A 196 -8.88 6.97 5.86
N TYR A 197 -8.51 6.04 4.99
CA TYR A 197 -8.56 4.61 5.27
C TYR A 197 -7.26 4.06 5.91
N ILE A 198 -6.19 4.87 5.99
CA ILE A 198 -4.94 4.51 6.64
C ILE A 198 -4.87 5.23 7.99
N GLU A 199 -5.48 4.61 9.00
CA GLU A 199 -5.48 5.13 10.37
C GLU A 199 -4.08 5.10 11.02
N ASP A 200 -3.84 5.95 12.02
CA ASP A 200 -2.62 5.91 12.83
C ASP A 200 -2.42 4.57 13.55
N SER A 201 -3.51 3.83 13.80
CA SER A 201 -3.48 2.46 14.30
C SER A 201 -2.65 1.54 13.39
N SER A 202 -2.68 1.75 12.06
CA SER A 202 -1.88 0.98 11.09
C SER A 202 -0.38 1.18 11.29
N LYS A 203 0.06 2.40 11.61
CA LYS A 203 1.48 2.70 11.90
C LYS A 203 1.93 2.00 13.18
N VAL A 204 1.10 2.07 14.22
CA VAL A 204 1.37 1.38 15.50
C VAL A 204 1.47 -0.13 15.30
N LEU A 205 0.57 -0.71 14.51
CA LEU A 205 0.57 -2.13 14.19
C LEU A 205 1.83 -2.56 13.42
N LEU A 206 2.28 -1.74 12.45
CA LEU A 206 3.53 -1.99 11.74
C LEU A 206 4.74 -1.93 12.68
N GLU A 207 4.86 -0.88 13.50
CA GLU A 207 5.99 -0.74 14.43
C GLU A 207 6.00 -1.87 15.46
N SER A 208 4.82 -2.32 15.92
CA SER A 208 4.70 -3.50 16.77
C SER A 208 5.20 -4.78 16.07
N MET A 209 4.83 -4.98 14.80
CA MET A 209 5.33 -6.11 14.00
C MET A 209 6.85 -6.07 13.82
N LEU A 210 7.42 -4.88 13.62
CA LEU A 210 8.86 -4.68 13.46
C LEU A 210 9.63 -4.90 14.78
N LEU A 211 9.09 -4.47 15.91
CA LEU A 211 9.62 -4.79 17.24
C LEU A 211 9.62 -6.30 17.48
N GLU A 212 8.48 -6.95 17.25
CA GLU A 212 8.33 -8.39 17.47
C GLU A 212 9.28 -9.22 16.61
N THR A 213 9.58 -8.79 15.39
CA THR A 213 10.51 -9.50 14.48
C THR A 213 11.98 -9.09 14.65
N GLY A 214 12.26 -8.16 15.57
CA GLY A 214 13.62 -7.69 15.88
C GLY A 214 14.21 -6.73 14.85
N HIS A 215 13.39 -6.02 14.08
CA HIS A 215 13.80 -4.91 13.20
C HIS A 215 13.85 -3.57 13.93
N ARG A 216 13.24 -3.49 15.10
CA ARG A 216 13.32 -2.37 16.03
C ARG A 216 13.85 -2.86 17.38
N PRO A 217 14.63 -2.05 18.09
CA PRO A 217 15.06 -2.38 19.45
C PRO A 217 13.85 -2.35 20.40
N LEU A 218 13.84 -3.27 21.37
CA LEU A 218 12.87 -3.30 22.47
C LEU A 218 13.21 -2.27 23.55
#